data_AF-A0A536G3B3-F1
#
_entry.id   AF-A0A536G3B3-F1
#
_cell.length_a   1.000
_cell.length_b   1.000
_cell.length_c   1.000
_cell.angle_alpha   90.00
_cell.angle_beta   90.00
_cell.angle_gamma   90.00
#
_symmetry.space_group_name_H-M   'P 1'
#
loop_
_entity.id
_entity.type
_entity.pdbx_description
1 polymer ?
#
loop_
_entity_poly.entity_id
_entity_poly.type
_entity_poly.pdbx_seq_one_letter_code
_entity_poly.pdbx_strand_id
1 'polypeptide(L)'
;QALYEEVVYDEDTGQLKTGTMIDYLLPGIGEIPPLSLDHTVTPSPTNSLGVKGIGEAGTIAASAAVINAICDALSPLGIKHVDMPATPDKLWHMMKGASK
;
A
#
# COMPACT_ATOMS: atom_id res chain seq x y z
N GLN A 1 -1.05 -0.85 4.10
CA GLN A 1 -1.25 0.58 3.80
C GLN A 1 -1.84 0.83 2.41
N ALA A 2 -1.29 0.25 1.33
CA ALA A 2 -1.76 0.55 -0.03
C ALA A 2 -3.26 0.30 -0.32
N LEU A 3 -3.89 -0.69 0.33
CA LEU A 3 -5.25 -1.13 -0.05
C LEU A 3 -6.34 -0.88 1.01
N TYR A 4 -5.98 -0.87 2.30
CA TYR A 4 -6.95 -1.00 3.40
C TYR A 4 -6.88 0.16 4.40
N GLU A 5 -5.69 0.42 4.94
CA GLU A 5 -5.50 1.31 6.07
C GLU A 5 -5.75 2.78 5.72
N GLU A 6 -6.69 3.41 6.42
CA GLU A 6 -7.00 4.84 6.31
C GLU A 6 -7.32 5.38 7.70
N VAL A 7 -6.80 6.57 8.02
CA VAL A 7 -7.18 7.30 9.24
C VAL A 7 -8.14 8.40 8.82
N VAL A 8 -9.41 8.28 9.23
CA VAL A 8 -10.46 9.22 8.84
C VAL A 8 -10.97 9.98 10.05
N TYR A 9 -10.92 11.31 9.95
CA TYR A 9 -11.51 12.22 10.92
C TYR A 9 -12.84 12.76 10.39
N ASP A 10 -13.77 13.03 11.30
CA ASP A 10 -14.96 13.83 11.01
C ASP A 10 -14.57 15.30 10.83
N GLU A 11 -15.03 15.94 9.76
CA GLU A 11 -14.59 17.29 9.38
C GLU A 11 -15.11 18.36 10.34
N ASP A 12 -16.32 18.21 10.87
CA ASP A 12 -16.96 19.20 11.73
C ASP A 12 -16.52 19.08 13.20
N THR A 13 -16.41 17.84 13.69
CA THR A 13 -16.17 17.55 15.11
C THR A 13 -14.73 17.18 15.43
N GLY A 14 -13.93 16.80 14.42
CA GLY A 14 -12.57 16.28 14.61
C GLY A 14 -12.51 14.89 15.24
N GLN A 15 -13.65 14.20 15.37
CA GLN A 15 -13.70 12.85 15.95
C GLN A 15 -13.02 11.84 15.02
N LEU A 16 -12.17 10.97 15.57
CA LEU A 16 -11.61 9.83 14.83
C LEU A 16 -12.71 8.80 14.56
N LYS A 17 -13.01 8.56 13.28
CA LYS A 17 -14.03 7.59 12.82
C LYS A 17 -13.46 6.18 12.66
N THR A 18 -12.17 6.06 12.36
CA THR A 18 -11.48 4.78 12.19
C THR A 18 -10.68 4.39 13.44
N GLY A 19 -11.31 4.50 14.62
CA GLY A 19 -10.66 4.29 15.91
C GLY A 19 -10.65 2.83 16.40
N THR A 20 -11.27 1.91 15.66
CA THR A 20 -11.41 0.50 16.04
C THR A 20 -10.94 -0.42 14.91
N MET A 21 -10.69 -1.70 15.20
CA MET A 21 -10.35 -2.69 14.16
C MET A 21 -11.53 -3.08 13.25
N ILE A 22 -12.75 -2.60 13.54
CA ILE A 22 -13.89 -2.75 12.63
C ILE A 22 -13.75 -1.75 11.48
N ASP A 23 -13.31 -0.54 11.79
CA ASP A 23 -13.28 0.60 10.85
C ASP A 23 -11.88 0.80 10.25
N TYR A 24 -10.81 0.53 11.01
CA TYR A 24 -9.43 0.50 10.54
C TYR A 24 -9.08 -0.91 10.08
N LEU A 25 -9.24 -1.15 8.78
CA LEU A 25 -9.09 -2.48 8.21
C LEU A 25 -7.63 -2.94 8.23
N LEU A 26 -7.41 -4.07 8.89
CA LEU A 26 -6.17 -4.85 8.80
C LEU A 26 -6.41 -6.07 7.90
N PRO A 27 -5.49 -6.41 6.99
CA PRO A 27 -5.65 -7.58 6.15
C PRO A 27 -5.65 -8.85 7.00
N GLY A 28 -6.65 -9.70 6.78
CA GLY A 28 -6.69 -11.05 7.34
C GLY A 28 -5.82 -12.01 6.53
N ILE A 29 -5.80 -13.28 6.94
CA ILE A 29 -4.97 -14.30 6.26
C ILE A 29 -5.39 -14.54 4.80
N GLY A 30 -6.67 -14.34 4.46
CA GLY A 30 -7.17 -14.50 3.10
C GLY A 30 -6.77 -13.37 2.16
N GLU A 31 -6.43 -12.21 2.71
CA GLU A 31 -6.07 -11.00 1.96
C GLU A 31 -4.55 -10.90 1.69
N ILE A 32 -3.73 -11.74 2.33
CA ILE A 32 -2.29 -11.76 2.11
C ILE A 32 -1.97 -12.68 0.93
N PRO A 33 -1.34 -12.18 -0.15
CA PRO A 33 -0.94 -13.01 -1.27
C PRO A 33 0.21 -13.95 -0.87
N PRO A 34 0.41 -15.08 -1.56
CA PRO A 34 1.60 -15.91 -1.39
C PRO A 34 2.88 -15.08 -1.57
N LEU A 35 3.77 -15.13 -0.58
CA LEU A 35 5.01 -14.36 -0.59
C LEU A 35 6.16 -15.20 -1.14
N SER A 36 6.84 -14.67 -2.16
CA SER A 36 8.13 -15.19 -2.63
C SER A 36 9.24 -14.29 -2.12
N LEU A 37 10.26 -14.88 -1.51
CA LEU A 37 11.37 -14.16 -0.90
C LEU A 37 12.67 -14.50 -1.65
N ASP A 38 13.52 -13.50 -1.84
CA ASP A 38 14.86 -13.65 -2.38
C ASP A 38 15.81 -12.64 -1.71
N HIS A 39 17.12 -12.86 -1.84
CA HIS A 39 18.12 -11.96 -1.29
C HIS A 39 19.44 -12.01 -2.06
N THR A 40 20.13 -10.87 -2.05
CA THR A 40 21.53 -10.73 -2.46
C THR A 40 22.32 -10.12 -1.31
N VAL A 41 23.61 -10.41 -1.23
CA VAL A 41 24.47 -9.92 -0.12
C VAL A 41 25.46 -8.87 -0.62
N THR A 42 25.28 -7.65 -0.15
CA THR A 42 26.27 -6.57 -0.28
C THR A 42 26.64 -6.08 1.12
N PRO A 43 27.79 -6.51 1.68
CA PRO A 43 28.19 -6.17 3.06
C PRO A 43 28.23 -4.66 3.33
N SER A 44 27.98 -4.27 4.57
CA SER A 44 28.18 -2.88 5.00
C SER A 44 29.68 -2.60 5.22
N PRO A 45 30.25 -1.52 4.65
CA PRO A 45 31.64 -1.15 4.91
C PRO A 45 31.83 -0.45 6.27
N THR A 46 30.74 -0.10 6.97
CA THR A 46 30.77 0.78 8.16
C THR A 46 30.72 0.05 9.50
N ASN A 47 30.55 -1.27 9.51
CA ASN A 47 30.59 -2.07 10.73
C ASN A 47 31.37 -3.36 10.51
N SER A 48 32.02 -3.85 11.56
CA SER A 48 32.91 -5.02 11.52
C SER A 48 32.18 -6.33 11.16
N LEU A 49 30.87 -6.38 11.33
CA LEU A 49 30.05 -7.55 11.02
C LEU A 49 29.53 -7.56 9.56
N GLY A 50 29.66 -6.45 8.83
CA GLY A 50 29.14 -6.31 7.47
C GLY A 50 27.60 -6.31 7.36
N VAL A 51 26.86 -6.17 8.47
CA VAL A 51 25.40 -6.33 8.51
C VAL A 51 24.66 -5.01 8.23
N LYS A 52 23.41 -5.11 7.77
CA LYS A 52 22.49 -3.99 7.56
C LYS A 52 21.13 -4.31 8.18
N GLY A 53 20.42 -3.28 8.65
CA GLY A 53 19.03 -3.42 9.10
C GLY A 53 18.09 -3.69 7.92
N ILE A 54 17.10 -4.57 8.12
CA ILE A 54 16.12 -4.95 7.09
C ILE A 54 14.66 -4.84 7.55
N GLY A 55 14.41 -4.61 8.84
CA GLY A 55 13.06 -4.73 9.44
C GLY A 55 11.98 -3.88 8.77
N GLU A 56 12.33 -2.70 8.26
CA GLU A 56 11.38 -1.80 7.60
C GLU A 56 11.41 -1.89 6.06
N ALA A 57 12.42 -2.54 5.47
CA ALA A 57 12.64 -2.49 4.03
C ALA A 57 11.46 -3.05 3.23
N GLY A 58 10.89 -4.16 3.71
CA GLY A 58 9.68 -4.75 3.11
C GLY A 58 8.48 -3.81 3.22
N THR A 59 8.24 -3.24 4.41
CA THR A 59 7.12 -2.33 4.68
C THR A 59 7.19 -1.06 3.82
N ILE A 60 8.39 -0.50 3.65
CA ILE A 60 8.62 0.69 2.81
C ILE A 60 8.30 0.40 1.35
N ALA A 61 8.84 -0.69 0.80
CA ALA A 61 8.73 -0.98 -0.63
C ALA A 61 7.35 -1.54 -1.04
N ALA A 62 6.69 -2.28 -0.15
CA ALA A 62 5.45 -3.00 -0.47
C ALA A 62 4.33 -2.08 -0.97
N SER A 63 4.09 -0.95 -0.30
CA SER A 63 3.01 -0.03 -0.68
C SER A 63 3.21 0.55 -2.08
N ALA A 64 4.44 0.98 -2.39
CA ALA A 64 4.80 1.53 -3.70
C ALA A 64 4.69 0.45 -4.80
N ALA A 65 5.16 -0.77 -4.53
CA ALA A 65 5.06 -1.88 -5.48
C ALA A 65 3.59 -2.19 -5.84
N VAL A 66 2.70 -2.23 -4.85
CA VAL A 66 1.26 -2.48 -5.06
C VAL A 66 0.61 -1.35 -5.87
N ILE A 67 0.86 -0.08 -5.53
CA ILE A 67 0.28 1.05 -6.26
C ILE A 67 0.80 1.12 -7.69
N ASN A 68 2.10 0.86 -7.92
CA ASN A 68 2.65 0.79 -9.26
C ASN A 68 1.99 -0.32 -10.09
N ALA A 69 1.73 -1.49 -9.49
CA ALA A 69 1.02 -2.58 -10.17
C ALA A 69 -0.42 -2.20 -10.54
N ILE A 70 -1.12 -1.46 -9.68
CA ILE A 70 -2.47 -0.95 -9.97
C ILE A 70 -2.42 0.09 -11.10
N CYS A 71 -1.50 1.05 -11.05
CA CYS A 71 -1.33 2.04 -12.11
C CYS A 71 -0.97 1.38 -13.46
N ASP A 72 -0.11 0.36 -13.45
CA ASP A 72 0.24 -0.42 -14.65
C ASP A 72 -1.00 -1.11 -15.25
N ALA A 73 -1.79 -1.79 -14.41
CA ALA A 73 -3.02 -2.46 -14.82
C ALA A 73 -4.08 -1.49 -15.39
N LEU A 74 -4.12 -0.26 -14.89
CA LEU A 74 -5.06 0.78 -15.32
C LEU A 74 -4.50 1.69 -16.43
N SER A 75 -3.26 1.50 -16.84
CA SER A 75 -2.61 2.29 -17.89
C SER A 75 -3.38 2.32 -19.23
N PRO A 76 -4.10 1.26 -19.67
CA PRO A 76 -4.92 1.33 -20.90
C PRO A 76 -6.08 2.31 -20.81
N LEU A 77 -6.50 2.69 -19.60
CA LEU A 77 -7.52 3.71 -19.35
C LEU A 77 -6.92 5.12 -19.19
N GLY A 78 -5.61 5.28 -19.40
CA GLY A 78 -4.91 6.56 -19.24
C GLY A 78 -4.70 6.98 -17.77
N ILE A 79 -5.01 6.11 -16.80
CA ILE A 79 -4.81 6.37 -15.38
C ILE A 79 -3.32 6.19 -15.05
N LYS A 80 -2.69 7.24 -14.50
CA LYS A 80 -1.25 7.27 -14.19
C LYS A 80 -0.92 7.37 -12.71
N HIS A 81 -1.92 7.66 -11.89
CA HIS A 81 -1.78 7.91 -10.46
C HIS A 81 -3.03 7.43 -9.74
N VAL A 82 -2.85 6.83 -8.57
CA VAL A 82 -3.91 6.39 -7.67
C VAL A 82 -3.48 6.77 -6.25
N ASP A 83 -4.31 7.53 -5.56
CA ASP A 83 -4.08 7.85 -4.15
C ASP A 83 -4.32 6.63 -3.25
N MET A 84 -3.50 6.49 -2.22
CA MET A 84 -3.68 5.46 -1.19
C MET A 84 -4.74 5.88 -0.15
N PRO A 85 -5.47 4.92 0.44
CA PRO A 85 -5.55 3.53 -0.01
C PRO A 85 -6.36 3.42 -1.32
N ALA A 86 -5.92 2.52 -2.20
CA ALA A 86 -6.58 2.19 -3.45
C ALA A 86 -7.80 1.29 -3.20
N THR A 87 -8.83 1.85 -2.57
CA THR A 87 -10.05 1.12 -2.25
C THR A 87 -10.81 0.72 -3.52
N PRO A 88 -11.57 -0.39 -3.51
CA PRO A 88 -12.38 -0.79 -4.66
C PRO A 88 -13.32 0.31 -5.16
N ASP A 89 -13.89 1.10 -4.25
CA ASP A 89 -14.79 2.21 -4.57
C ASP A 89 -14.06 3.35 -5.31
N LYS A 90 -12.88 3.78 -4.82
CA LYS A 90 -12.04 4.79 -5.49
C LYS A 90 -11.66 4.33 -6.89
N LEU A 91 -11.18 3.09 -7.02
CA LEU A 91 -10.79 2.51 -8.31
C LEU A 91 -11.96 2.42 -9.30
N TRP A 92 -13.12 1.98 -8.83
CA TRP A 92 -14.32 1.90 -9.66
C TRP A 92 -14.72 3.26 -10.24
N HIS A 93 -14.77 4.31 -9.40
CA HIS A 93 -15.09 5.66 -9.84
C HIS A 93 -14.07 6.19 -10.86
N MET A 94 -12.78 5.93 -10.66
CA MET A 94 -11.73 6.31 -11.61
C MET A 94 -11.91 5.62 -12.97
N MET A 95 -12.15 4.30 -12.99
CA MET A 95 -12.36 3.53 -14.22
C MET A 95 -13.61 4.01 -14.98
N LYS A 96 -14.70 4.30 -14.26
CA LYS A 96 -15.93 4.85 -14.84
C LYS A 96 -15.74 6.25 -15.41
N GLY A 97 -14.93 7.08 -14.77
CA GLY A 97 -14.58 8.42 -15.25
C GLY A 97 -13.73 8.40 -16.53
N ALA A 98 -12.87 7.38 -16.67
CA ALA A 98 -11.97 7.22 -17.81
C ALA A 98 -12.64 6.62 -19.06
N SER A 99 -13.81 5.99 -18.92
CA SER A 99 -14.53 5.33 -20.04
C SER A 99 -15.42 6.29 -20.87
N LYS A 100 -15.11 7.58 -20.88
CA LYS A 100 -15.79 8.62 -21.68
C LYS A 100 -14.85 9.16 -22.75
#